data_AF-A0A484C6I1-F1
#
_entry.id   AF-A0A484C6I1-F1
#
_cell.length_a   1.000
_cell.length_b   1.000
_cell.length_c   1.000
_cell.angle_alpha   90.00
_cell.angle_beta   90.00
_cell.angle_gamma   90.00
#
_symmetry.space_group_name_H-M   'P 1'
#
loop_
_entity.id
_entity.type
_entity.pdbx_description
1 polymer ?
#
loop_
_entity_poly.entity_id
_entity_poly.type
_entity_poly.pdbx_seq_one_letter_code
_entity_poly.pdbx_strand_id
1 'polypeptide(L)'
;MGVVMRAVSKLGDICQELTDKLSEEEADKMDQYAVNVTLDPETASGWLVLSPDRKKVSVSSKKNNSPLSDSPQRFDSCVCVLGKQSFASGRRYWVVEVRNSETRKHTLS
;
A
#
# COMPACT_ATOMS: atom_id res chain seq x y z
N MET A 1 -22.52 -7.32 -43.00
CA MET A 1 -22.11 -7.09 -41.59
C MET A 1 -20.80 -7.83 -41.24
N GLY A 2 -19.75 -7.96 -42.05
CA GLY A 2 -19.27 -7.25 -43.22
C GLY A 2 -17.96 -6.55 -42.83
N VAL A 3 -16.81 -7.11 -43.20
CA VAL A 3 -15.40 -6.61 -43.18
C VAL A 3 -14.99 -5.45 -42.25
N VAL A 4 -15.76 -4.35 -42.19
CA VAL A 4 -15.58 -3.20 -41.29
C VAL A 4 -15.52 -3.62 -39.82
N MET A 5 -16.45 -4.44 -39.32
CA MET A 5 -16.42 -4.90 -37.92
C MET A 5 -15.14 -5.69 -37.59
N ARG A 6 -14.60 -6.44 -38.57
CA ARG A 6 -13.36 -7.21 -38.38
C ARG A 6 -12.13 -6.32 -38.27
N ALA A 7 -12.09 -5.23 -39.03
CA ALA A 7 -11.02 -4.25 -38.94
C ALA A 7 -11.05 -3.51 -37.59
N VAL A 8 -12.24 -3.17 -37.09
CA VAL A 8 -12.42 -2.53 -35.77
C VAL A 8 -11.97 -3.46 -34.64
N SER A 9 -12.35 -4.75 -34.66
CA SER A 9 -11.89 -5.72 -33.65
C SER A 9 -10.38 -5.85 -33.61
N LYS A 10 -9.73 -5.98 -34.77
CA LYS A 10 -8.26 -6.05 -34.86
C LYS A 10 -7.57 -4.81 -34.28
N LEU A 11 -8.14 -3.62 -34.49
CA LEU A 11 -7.60 -2.40 -33.89
C LEU A 11 -7.75 -2.42 -32.36
N GLY A 12 -8.88 -2.92 -31.87
CA GLY A 12 -9.10 -3.15 -30.43
C GLY A 12 -8.06 -4.08 -29.83
N ASP A 13 -7.79 -5.21 -30.48
CA ASP A 13 -6.80 -6.20 -30.02
C ASP A 13 -5.39 -5.58 -29.96
N ILE A 14 -5.00 -4.82 -30.99
CA ILE A 14 -3.70 -4.12 -31.04
C ILE A 14 -3.60 -3.07 -29.94
N CYS A 15 -4.66 -2.27 -29.72
CA CYS A 15 -4.67 -1.28 -28.65
C CYS A 15 -4.55 -1.93 -27.26
N GLN A 16 -5.18 -3.10 -27.06
CA GLN A 16 -5.07 -3.84 -25.81
C GLN A 16 -3.64 -4.36 -25.60
N GLU A 17 -3.04 -5.00 -26.62
CA GLU A 17 -1.66 -5.50 -26.54
C GLU A 17 -0.66 -4.36 -26.26
N LEU A 18 -0.82 -3.21 -26.91
CA LEU A 18 0.02 -2.04 -26.65
C LEU A 18 -0.17 -1.50 -25.23
N THR A 19 -1.40 -1.54 -24.70
CA THR A 19 -1.68 -1.14 -23.32
C THR A 19 -0.99 -2.07 -22.33
N ASP A 20 -1.08 -3.38 -22.55
CA ASP A 20 -0.47 -4.38 -21.67
C ASP A 20 1.06 -4.26 -21.67
N LYS A 21 1.67 -4.08 -22.84
CA LYS A 21 3.12 -3.88 -22.97
C LYS A 21 3.61 -2.60 -22.29
N LEU A 22 2.89 -1.49 -22.49
CA LEU A 22 3.24 -0.22 -21.83
C LEU A 22 3.12 -0.35 -20.31
N SER A 23 2.07 -1.02 -19.82
CA SER A 23 1.89 -1.31 -18.39
C SER A 23 3.04 -2.14 -17.82
N GLU A 24 3.49 -3.17 -18.53
CA GLU A 24 4.64 -4.00 -18.12
C GLU A 24 5.94 -3.18 -18.07
N GLU A 25 6.20 -2.38 -19.12
CA GLU A 25 7.37 -1.50 -19.14
C GLU A 25 7.36 -0.43 -18.03
N GLU A 26 6.18 0.11 -17.71
CA GLU A 26 6.03 1.05 -16.60
C GLU A 26 6.28 0.38 -15.25
N ALA A 27 5.80 -0.85 -15.05
CA ALA A 27 6.06 -1.61 -13.84
C ALA A 27 7.57 -1.88 -13.64
N ASP A 28 8.28 -2.30 -14.69
CA ASP A 28 9.74 -2.52 -14.63
C ASP A 28 10.50 -1.21 -14.34
N LYS A 29 10.06 -0.09 -14.96
CA LYS A 29 10.58 1.25 -14.65
C LYS A 29 10.21 1.73 -13.24
N MET A 30 9.21 1.17 -12.58
CA MET A 30 8.89 1.51 -11.19
C MET A 30 9.70 0.65 -10.21
N ASP A 31 10.00 -0.59 -10.58
CA ASP A 31 10.78 -1.53 -9.77
C ASP A 31 12.22 -1.04 -9.55
N GLN A 32 12.84 -0.34 -10.51
CA GLN A 32 14.14 0.34 -10.29
C GLN A 32 14.13 1.38 -9.15
N TYR A 33 12.96 1.87 -8.74
CA TYR A 33 12.79 2.82 -7.63
C TYR A 33 12.16 2.18 -6.39
N ALA A 34 11.90 0.87 -6.42
CA ALA A 34 11.27 0.17 -5.32
C ALA A 34 12.12 0.25 -4.05
N VAL A 35 11.49 0.62 -2.95
CA VAL A 35 12.11 0.68 -1.63
C VAL A 35 11.34 -0.09 -0.58
N ASN A 36 12.10 -0.71 0.31
CA ASN A 36 11.56 -1.48 1.40
C ASN A 36 11.18 -0.58 2.59
N VAL A 37 9.99 0.02 2.57
CA VAL A 37 9.52 0.93 3.64
C VAL A 37 9.00 0.16 4.85
N THR A 38 9.49 0.49 6.04
CA THR A 38 9.02 -0.07 7.33
C THR A 38 8.39 1.02 8.17
N LEU A 39 7.39 0.70 8.97
CA LEU A 39 6.72 1.63 9.87
C LEU A 39 7.58 1.95 11.10
N ASP A 40 7.53 3.20 11.58
CA ASP A 40 8.27 3.65 12.75
C ASP A 40 7.41 3.58 14.03
N PRO A 41 7.70 2.68 14.98
CA PRO A 41 6.95 2.55 16.22
C PRO A 41 6.97 3.80 17.11
N GLU A 42 8.01 4.63 16.98
CA GLU A 42 8.16 5.86 17.77
C GLU A 42 7.17 6.95 17.35
N THR A 43 6.67 6.87 16.12
CA THR A 43 5.69 7.82 15.56
C THR A 43 4.26 7.29 15.65
N ALA A 44 4.10 5.97 15.80
CA ALA A 44 2.82 5.30 15.73
C ALA A 44 1.87 5.76 16.84
N SER A 45 0.67 6.19 16.45
CA SER A 45 -0.40 6.52 17.38
C SER A 45 -0.70 5.35 18.33
N GLY A 46 -1.11 5.68 19.57
CA GLY A 46 -1.49 4.67 20.56
C GLY A 46 -2.66 3.77 20.12
N TRP A 47 -3.42 4.17 19.11
CA TRP A 47 -4.52 3.36 18.56
C TRP A 47 -4.06 2.31 17.52
N LEU A 48 -2.77 2.30 17.17
CA LEU A 48 -2.23 1.42 16.14
C LEU A 48 -1.48 0.23 16.73
N VAL A 49 -1.62 -0.93 16.06
CA VAL A 49 -0.85 -2.14 16.33
C VAL A 49 0.00 -2.42 15.10
N LEU A 50 1.32 -2.51 15.32
CA LEU A 50 2.28 -2.84 14.27
C LEU A 50 2.65 -4.32 14.36
N SER A 51 2.85 -4.95 13.21
CA SER A 51 3.46 -6.28 13.15
C SER A 51 4.95 -6.23 13.56
N PRO A 52 5.54 -7.36 14.00
CA PRO A 52 6.96 -7.40 14.40
C PRO A 52 7.93 -6.98 13.28
N ASP A 53 7.60 -7.31 12.03
CA ASP A 53 8.36 -6.93 10.83
C ASP A 53 8.16 -5.45 10.42
N ARG A 54 7.26 -4.73 11.11
CA ARG A 54 6.89 -3.33 10.85
C ARG A 54 6.37 -3.09 9.43
N LYS A 55 5.76 -4.11 8.81
CA LYS A 55 5.16 -4.04 7.46
C LYS A 55 3.64 -3.92 7.47
N LYS A 56 3.00 -4.21 8.59
CA LYS A 56 1.54 -4.18 8.72
C LYS A 56 1.14 -3.28 9.86
N VAL A 57 -0.01 -2.65 9.69
CA VAL A 57 -0.64 -1.81 10.70
C VAL A 57 -2.13 -2.09 10.72
N SER A 58 -2.70 -2.17 11.92
CA SER A 58 -4.14 -2.25 12.13
C SER A 58 -4.56 -1.31 13.26
N VAL A 59 -5.83 -0.93 13.24
CA VAL A 59 -6.43 -0.11 14.30
C VAL A 59 -6.91 -1.03 15.42
N SER A 60 -6.50 -0.72 16.65
CA SER A 60 -6.97 -1.36 17.88
C SER A 60 -8.18 -0.62 18.44
N SER A 61 -9.10 -1.37 19.04
CA SER A 61 -10.22 -0.82 19.82
C SER A 61 -9.79 -0.23 21.17
N LYS A 62 -8.59 -0.57 21.65
CA LYS A 62 -8.02 -0.04 22.89
C LYS A 62 -6.72 0.70 22.60
N LYS A 63 -6.57 1.89 23.18
CA LYS A 63 -5.31 2.64 23.14
C LYS A 63 -4.23 1.84 23.86
N ASN A 64 -3.13 1.60 23.16
CA ASN A 64 -1.92 0.98 23.68
C ASN A 64 -1.10 2.03 24.44
N ASN A 65 -0.85 1.75 25.73
CA ASN A 65 -0.08 2.59 26.65
C ASN A 65 1.31 1.99 26.96
N SER A 66 1.92 1.25 26.03
CA SER A 66 3.26 0.66 26.23
C SER A 66 4.34 1.74 26.42
N PRO A 67 5.54 1.43 26.95
CA PRO A 67 6.61 2.41 27.16
C PRO A 67 7.09 3.13 25.89
N LEU A 68 6.81 2.58 24.70
CA LEU A 68 6.99 3.27 23.42
C LEU A 68 6.04 4.48 23.25
N SER A 69 5.09 4.66 24.17
CA SER A 69 4.06 5.70 24.20
C SER A 69 4.53 7.07 24.64
N ASP A 70 5.72 7.18 25.21
CA ASP A 70 6.26 8.45 25.71
C ASP A 70 7.19 9.15 24.71
N SER A 71 7.27 8.63 23.47
CA SER A 71 8.02 9.28 22.41
C SER A 71 7.40 10.65 22.08
N PRO A 72 8.17 11.74 22.08
CA PRO A 72 7.67 13.07 21.69
C PRO A 72 7.30 13.15 20.19
N GLN A 73 7.70 12.16 19.39
CA GLN A 73 7.40 12.08 17.95
C GLN A 73 6.06 11.37 17.65
N ARG A 74 5.36 10.89 18.68
CA ARG A 74 4.15 10.10 18.54
C ARG A 74 2.95 10.96 18.16
N PHE A 75 2.12 10.47 17.23
CA PHE A 75 0.82 11.06 16.96
C PHE A 75 -0.17 10.76 18.10
N ASP A 76 -0.63 11.80 18.78
CA ASP A 76 -1.56 11.72 19.90
C ASP A 76 -3.04 11.84 19.48
N SER A 77 -3.29 12.65 18.46
CA SER A 77 -4.61 13.11 18.00
C SER A 77 -5.04 12.43 16.70
N CYS A 78 -4.09 12.10 15.82
CA CYS A 78 -4.35 11.40 14.56
C CYS A 78 -4.01 9.90 14.65
N VAL A 79 -4.81 9.05 14.01
CA VAL A 79 -4.55 7.60 13.87
C VAL A 79 -3.55 7.38 12.73
N CYS A 80 -2.31 7.82 12.95
CA CYS A 80 -1.25 7.84 11.94
C CYS A 80 0.06 7.20 12.44
N VAL A 81 0.91 6.83 11.49
CA VAL A 81 2.27 6.34 11.69
C VAL A 81 3.11 6.73 10.47
N LEU A 82 4.40 7.03 10.67
CA LEU A 82 5.33 7.34 9.58
C LEU A 82 6.15 6.11 9.17
N GLY A 83 6.73 6.16 7.97
CA GLY A 83 7.82 5.28 7.61
C GLY A 83 9.11 5.63 8.36
N LYS A 84 9.95 4.64 8.66
CA LYS A 84 11.24 4.82 9.33
C LYS A 84 12.28 5.46 8.42
N GLN A 85 12.17 5.20 7.11
CA GLN A 85 13.08 5.73 6.10
C GLN A 85 12.74 7.18 5.80
N SER A 86 13.75 8.04 5.75
CA SER A 86 13.66 9.40 5.24
C SER A 86 14.35 9.48 3.87
N PHE A 87 13.73 10.20 2.94
CA PHE A 87 14.26 10.41 1.59
C PHE A 87 14.37 11.90 1.34
N ALA A 88 15.59 12.41 1.15
CA ALA A 88 15.83 13.83 0.88
C ALA A 88 15.83 14.16 -0.63
N SER A 89 16.01 13.16 -1.49
CA SER A 89 16.09 13.34 -2.95
C SER A 89 15.86 12.03 -3.71
N GLY A 90 15.61 12.16 -5.02
CA GLY A 90 15.40 11.02 -5.94
C GLY A 90 13.96 10.51 -6.00
N ARG A 91 13.70 9.55 -6.88
CA ARG A 91 12.41 8.84 -7.00
C ARG A 91 12.39 7.60 -6.13
N ARG A 92 11.26 7.33 -5.49
CA ARG A 92 11.04 6.17 -4.61
C ARG A 92 9.64 5.64 -4.83
N TYR A 93 9.51 4.33 -4.83
CA TYR A 93 8.26 3.62 -5.02
C TYR A 93 8.07 2.57 -3.94
N TRP A 94 6.85 2.44 -3.42
CA TRP A 94 6.46 1.36 -2.54
C TRP A 94 4.97 1.10 -2.70
N VAL A 95 4.55 -0.13 -2.43
CA VAL A 95 3.15 -0.55 -2.52
C VAL A 95 2.63 -0.81 -1.12
N VAL A 96 1.36 -0.47 -0.90
CA VAL A 96 0.63 -0.80 0.31
C VAL A 96 -0.61 -1.60 -0.08
N GLU A 97 -0.76 -2.77 0.51
CA GLU A 97 -1.99 -3.55 0.42
C GLU A 97 -2.99 -3.01 1.46
N VAL A 98 -4.20 -2.64 1.00
CA VAL A 98 -5.27 -2.17 1.87
C VAL A 98 -6.32 -3.27 2.00
N ARG A 99 -6.62 -3.67 3.23
CA ARG A 99 -7.66 -4.67 3.53
C ARG A 99 -8.88 -4.01 4.15
N ASN A 100 -10.04 -4.23 3.55
CA ASN A 100 -11.32 -3.82 4.10
C ASN A 100 -11.76 -4.77 5.24
N SER A 101 -12.43 -4.22 6.25
CA SER A 101 -12.84 -4.96 7.45
C SER A 101 -14.12 -5.79 7.30
N GLU A 102 -14.67 -5.95 6.10
CA GLU A 102 -15.86 -6.78 5.88
C GLU A 102 -15.51 -8.26 5.76
N THR A 103 -15.37 -8.92 6.92
CA THR A 103 -15.80 -10.32 7.14
C THR A 103 -15.64 -10.67 8.62
N ARG A 104 -16.60 -10.25 9.45
CA ARG A 104 -16.98 -11.09 10.60
C ARG A 104 -17.83 -12.23 10.06
N LYS A 105 -17.19 -13.28 9.53
CA LYS A 105 -17.86 -14.58 9.50
C LYS A 105 -17.91 -15.04 10.96
N HIS A 106 -19.04 -14.77 11.61
CA HIS A 106 -19.44 -15.52 12.79
C HIS A 106 -19.62 -16.98 12.35
N THR A 107 -18.56 -17.77 12.47
CA THR A 107 -18.68 -19.22 12.56
C THR A 107 -18.56 -19.56 14.04
N LEU A 108 -19.72 -19.74 14.68
CA LEU A 108 -19.81 -20.46 15.93
C LEU A 108 -19.56 -21.95 15.61
N SER A 109 -18.65 -22.57 16.36
CA SER A 109 -18.66 -24.01 16.63
C SER A 109 -18.73 -24.18 18.13
#